data_AF-A0A8X6G509-F1
#
_entry.id   AF-A0A8X6G509-F1
#
_cell.length_a   1.000
_cell.length_b   1.000
_cell.length_c   1.000
_cell.angle_alpha   90.00
_cell.angle_beta   90.00
_cell.angle_gamma   90.00
#
_symmetry.space_group_name_H-M   'P 1'
#
loop_
_entity.id
_entity.type
_entity.pdbx_description
1 polymer ?
#
loop_
_entity_poly.entity_id
_entity_poly.type
_entity_poly.pdbx_seq_one_letter_code
_entity_poly.pdbx_strand_id
1 'polypeptide(L)'
;MESGRLAHVIAVLLVVLKSCSSESAPEEVAPTPANPPVTEHYLAPTDDILARDVAPDFTFAVWDSNGKICILAKFSASFKITYPSLGGEEHISVNVPEDAKVKGRCGTFDREPLLELSWTGFRLFMAFTVVNPKEKQDTWELLSMELLYDTTNPLFDGATNVGKKTVRTLEDGLFATQYGKSYFCPSPDVIPMYNSEKEKMVLARMKDVHLQVYDVQMGKFSPFQRCSLVRIGGLPEPFAQDETVPIAVGSTLAVMAVLVVIGYALWRNLATRKADYDFME
;
A
#
# COMPACT_ATOMS: atom_id res chain seq x y z
N MET A 1 27.24 40.13 34.09
CA MET A 1 26.90 38.69 34.18
C MET A 1 26.06 38.20 32.98
N GLU A 2 26.17 38.86 31.82
CA GLU A 2 25.34 38.57 30.62
C GLU A 2 26.12 37.93 29.45
N SER A 3 27.44 38.17 29.36
CA SER A 3 28.27 37.65 28.26
C SER A 3 28.41 36.13 28.27
N GLY A 4 28.30 35.48 29.43
CA GLY A 4 28.42 34.01 29.56
C GLY A 4 27.16 33.25 29.14
N ARG A 5 25.98 33.86 29.22
CA ARG A 5 24.71 33.23 28.80
C ARG A 5 24.54 33.26 27.29
N LEU A 6 24.95 34.35 26.63
CA LEU A 6 24.93 34.44 25.16
C LEU A 6 25.92 33.45 24.52
N ALA A 7 27.12 33.30 25.11
CA ALA A 7 28.10 32.31 24.66
C ALA A 7 27.60 30.87 24.83
N HIS A 8 26.87 30.57 25.91
CA HIS A 8 26.26 29.26 26.10
C HIS A 8 25.12 28.98 25.12
N VAL A 9 24.28 29.97 24.81
CA VAL A 9 23.20 29.80 23.83
C VAL A 9 23.77 29.60 22.42
N ILE A 10 24.81 30.34 22.04
CA ILE A 10 25.50 30.17 20.76
C ILE A 10 26.20 28.80 20.69
N ALA A 11 26.82 28.35 21.78
CA ALA A 11 27.44 27.03 21.85
C ALA A 11 26.41 25.90 21.72
N VAL A 12 25.24 26.04 22.35
CA VAL A 12 24.14 25.07 22.22
C VAL A 12 23.55 25.08 20.80
N LEU A 13 23.37 26.25 20.19
CA LEU A 13 22.89 26.38 18.80
C LEU A 13 23.88 25.74 17.81
N LEU A 14 25.19 25.97 18.01
CA LEU A 14 26.25 25.37 17.20
C LEU A 14 26.32 23.85 17.38
N VAL A 15 26.08 23.32 18.59
CA VAL A 15 26.02 21.87 18.84
C VAL A 15 24.79 21.25 18.16
N VAL A 16 23.62 21.91 18.21
CA VAL A 16 22.40 21.44 17.53
C VAL A 16 22.56 21.47 16.02
N LEU A 17 23.18 22.51 15.46
CA LEU A 17 23.51 22.57 14.02
C LEU A 17 24.55 21.51 13.63
N LYS A 18 25.51 21.18 14.50
CA LYS A 18 26.50 20.11 14.26
C LYS A 18 25.87 18.71 14.28
N SER A 19 24.84 18.50 15.10
CA SER A 19 24.08 17.24 15.16
C SER A 19 23.05 17.08 14.03
N CYS A 20 22.72 18.14 13.30
CA CYS A 20 21.84 18.08 12.12
C CYS A 20 22.61 17.83 10.81
N SER A 21 23.94 17.79 10.84
CA SER A 21 24.76 17.62 9.64
C SER A 21 25.19 16.17 9.37
N SER A 22 24.62 15.19 10.08
CA SER A 22 24.77 13.77 9.71
C SER A 22 23.59 13.31 8.85
N GLU A 23 23.31 14.05 7.78
CA GLU A 23 22.67 13.47 6.60
C GLU A 23 23.81 13.16 5.63
N SER A 24 23.97 11.88 5.35
CA SER A 24 25.02 11.30 4.51
C SER A 24 25.17 12.05 3.18
N ALA A 25 26.36 12.60 2.95
CA ALA A 25 26.81 12.96 1.61
C ALA A 25 26.82 11.71 0.72
N PRO A 26 26.40 11.80 -0.56
CA PRO A 26 26.61 10.70 -1.49
C PRO A 26 28.12 10.55 -1.73
N GLU A 27 28.60 9.32 -1.58
CA GLU A 27 29.99 8.93 -1.82
C GLU A 27 30.33 9.11 -3.30
N GLU A 28 31.30 9.97 -3.58
CA GLU A 28 31.87 10.19 -4.92
C GLU A 28 32.72 8.97 -5.29
N VAL A 29 32.19 8.10 -6.15
CA VAL A 29 32.92 6.93 -6.67
C VAL A 29 33.97 7.40 -7.68
N ALA A 30 35.24 7.20 -7.33
CA ALA A 30 36.37 7.42 -8.22
C ALA A 30 36.31 6.53 -9.49
N PRO A 31 36.81 7.00 -10.64
CA PRO A 31 36.66 6.32 -11.92
C PRO A 31 37.53 5.05 -11.99
N THR A 32 36.87 3.92 -12.24
CA THR A 32 37.51 2.62 -12.51
C THR A 32 37.94 2.54 -13.98
N PRO A 33 39.08 1.89 -14.33
CA PRO A 33 39.61 1.89 -15.69
C PRO A 33 38.71 1.19 -16.71
N ALA A 34 38.65 1.77 -17.90
CA ALA A 34 37.89 1.29 -19.05
C ALA A 34 38.29 -0.13 -19.47
N ASN A 35 37.29 -1.00 -19.63
CA ASN A 35 37.39 -2.24 -20.41
C ASN A 35 36.65 -2.08 -21.77
N PRO A 36 37.08 -2.79 -22.82
CA PRO A 36 36.76 -2.51 -24.22
C PRO A 36 35.30 -2.87 -24.62
N PRO A 37 34.82 -2.38 -25.78
CA PRO A 37 33.39 -2.34 -26.10
C PRO A 37 32.88 -3.72 -26.52
N VAL A 38 31.85 -4.21 -25.83
CA VAL A 38 31.00 -5.31 -26.31
C VAL A 38 29.84 -4.68 -27.08
N THR A 39 29.78 -4.98 -28.38
CA THR A 39 28.73 -4.54 -29.30
C THR A 39 27.39 -5.15 -28.90
N GLU A 40 26.61 -4.42 -28.11
CA GLU A 40 25.19 -4.71 -27.93
C GLU A 40 24.43 -4.14 -29.13
N HIS A 41 23.83 -5.01 -29.93
CA HIS A 41 22.94 -4.63 -31.00
C HIS A 41 21.73 -3.91 -30.40
N TYR A 42 21.74 -2.57 -30.46
CA TYR A 42 20.56 -1.73 -30.28
C TYR A 42 19.51 -2.14 -31.33
N LEU A 43 18.59 -3.02 -30.95
CA LEU A 43 17.32 -3.14 -31.66
C LEU A 43 16.50 -1.90 -31.30
N ALA A 44 16.25 -1.08 -32.31
CA ALA A 44 15.38 0.07 -32.21
C ALA A 44 14.00 -0.34 -31.67
N PRO A 45 13.32 0.50 -30.86
CA PRO A 45 11.95 0.22 -30.43
C PRO A 45 11.05 0.24 -31.66
N THR A 46 10.54 -0.93 -32.06
CA THR A 46 9.42 -1.03 -32.99
C THR A 46 8.16 -0.60 -32.24
N ASP A 47 7.53 0.47 -32.72
CA ASP A 47 6.14 0.82 -32.44
C ASP A 47 5.24 -0.39 -32.76
N ASP A 48 4.96 -1.21 -31.74
CA ASP A 48 3.99 -2.30 -31.82
C ASP A 48 2.71 -1.87 -31.10
N ILE A 49 1.85 -1.18 -31.84
CA ILE A 49 0.47 -0.90 -31.46
C ILE A 49 -0.33 -2.21 -31.57
N LEU A 50 0.03 -3.25 -30.79
CA LEU A 50 -0.83 -4.39 -30.40
C LEU A 50 -0.14 -5.40 -29.45
N ALA A 51 0.91 -5.05 -28.72
CA ALA A 51 1.48 -5.99 -27.76
C ALA A 51 0.55 -6.17 -26.56
N ARG A 52 0.16 -7.43 -26.27
CA ARG A 52 -0.57 -7.78 -25.04
C ARG A 52 0.31 -7.46 -23.83
N ASP A 53 -0.25 -6.79 -22.84
CA ASP A 53 0.44 -6.48 -21.60
C ASP A 53 0.97 -7.75 -20.93
N VAL A 54 2.24 -7.70 -20.54
CA VAL A 54 2.91 -8.79 -19.80
C VAL A 54 2.72 -8.52 -18.32
N ALA A 55 2.10 -9.48 -17.62
CA ALA A 55 1.96 -9.41 -16.17
C ALA A 55 3.29 -9.76 -15.49
N PRO A 56 3.65 -9.11 -14.37
CA PRO A 56 4.82 -9.48 -13.58
C PRO A 56 4.67 -10.90 -13.01
N ASP A 57 5.80 -11.55 -12.72
CA ASP A 57 5.80 -12.87 -12.09
C ASP A 57 5.09 -12.85 -10.72
N PHE A 58 4.46 -13.98 -10.38
CA PHE A 58 3.72 -14.17 -9.12
C PHE A 58 2.59 -13.15 -8.92
N THR A 59 1.90 -12.80 -10.02
CA THR A 59 0.70 -11.95 -9.99
C THR A 59 -0.49 -12.63 -10.66
N PHE A 60 -1.67 -12.32 -10.15
CA PHE A 60 -2.93 -12.64 -10.78
C PHE A 60 -3.36 -11.45 -11.64
N ALA A 61 -3.49 -11.66 -12.93
CA ALA A 61 -3.84 -10.60 -13.89
C ALA A 61 -5.10 -10.94 -14.68
N VAL A 62 -5.90 -9.91 -14.97
CA VAL A 62 -7.08 -9.99 -15.85
C VAL A 62 -6.87 -9.04 -17.02
N TRP A 63 -7.04 -9.57 -18.23
CA TRP A 63 -6.89 -8.81 -19.47
C TRP A 63 -8.24 -8.43 -20.07
N ASP A 64 -8.29 -7.28 -20.73
CA ASP A 64 -9.41 -6.87 -21.56
C ASP A 64 -9.34 -7.50 -22.96
N SER A 65 -10.33 -7.20 -23.80
CA SER A 65 -10.36 -7.67 -25.19
C SER A 65 -9.24 -7.10 -26.07
N ASN A 66 -8.62 -5.99 -25.65
CA ASN A 66 -7.53 -5.32 -26.36
C ASN A 66 -6.15 -5.81 -25.89
N GLY A 67 -6.10 -6.79 -24.98
CA GLY A 67 -4.86 -7.31 -24.41
C GLY A 67 -4.24 -6.41 -23.35
N LYS A 68 -4.94 -5.41 -22.83
CA LYS A 68 -4.50 -4.59 -21.69
C LYS A 68 -4.90 -5.21 -20.38
N ILE A 69 -4.03 -5.13 -19.37
CA ILE A 69 -4.39 -5.56 -18.02
C ILE A 69 -5.33 -4.53 -17.40
N CYS A 70 -6.37 -4.99 -16.70
CA CYS A 70 -7.33 -4.13 -16.02
C CYS A 70 -7.45 -4.43 -14.53
N ILE A 71 -7.05 -5.63 -14.11
CA ILE A 71 -6.89 -6.02 -12.72
C ILE A 71 -5.52 -6.67 -12.61
N LEU A 72 -4.71 -6.17 -11.68
CA LEU A 72 -3.43 -6.74 -11.32
C LEU A 72 -3.40 -6.93 -9.81
N ALA A 73 -3.17 -8.16 -9.36
CA ALA A 73 -3.24 -8.51 -7.95
C ALA A 73 -2.06 -9.40 -7.55
N LYS A 74 -1.48 -9.12 -6.40
CA LYS A 74 -0.45 -9.95 -5.77
C LYS A 74 -0.77 -10.02 -4.30
N PHE A 75 -0.93 -11.23 -3.76
CA PHE A 75 -1.19 -11.45 -2.35
C PHE A 75 -1.00 -12.92 -2.00
N SER A 76 -0.75 -13.19 -0.73
CA SER A 76 -0.93 -14.51 -0.14
C SER A 76 -2.23 -14.54 0.67
N ALA A 77 -3.09 -15.52 0.45
CA ALA A 77 -4.34 -15.64 1.18
C ALA A 77 -4.54 -17.06 1.75
N SER A 78 -5.11 -17.10 2.96
CA SER A 78 -5.49 -18.33 3.67
C SER A 78 -6.89 -18.19 4.24
N PHE A 79 -7.70 -19.23 4.09
CA PHE A 79 -9.08 -19.27 4.56
C PHE A 79 -9.19 -20.34 5.64
N LYS A 80 -9.52 -19.92 6.86
CA LYS A 80 -9.90 -20.84 7.94
C LYS A 80 -11.41 -21.07 7.86
N ILE A 81 -11.82 -22.26 7.45
CA ILE A 81 -13.23 -22.65 7.26
C ILE A 81 -13.67 -23.49 8.45
N THR A 82 -14.69 -23.04 9.16
CA THR A 82 -15.37 -23.79 10.22
C THR A 82 -16.58 -24.50 9.63
N TYR A 83 -16.75 -25.79 9.94
CA TYR A 83 -17.87 -26.60 9.46
C TYR A 83 -18.37 -27.57 10.54
N PRO A 84 -19.65 -27.94 10.52
CA PRO A 84 -20.19 -28.95 11.40
C PRO A 84 -19.80 -30.36 10.92
N SER A 85 -19.27 -31.15 11.84
CA SER A 85 -18.85 -32.55 11.70
C SER A 85 -19.66 -33.44 12.67
N LEU A 86 -19.62 -34.76 12.47
CA LEU A 86 -20.20 -35.74 13.39
C LEU A 86 -19.64 -35.60 14.82
N GLY A 87 -18.40 -35.13 14.95
CA GLY A 87 -17.70 -34.88 16.22
C GLY A 87 -17.94 -33.50 16.84
N GLY A 88 -18.75 -32.63 16.22
CA GLY A 88 -18.93 -31.23 16.61
C GLY A 88 -18.40 -30.26 15.54
N GLU A 89 -18.05 -29.03 15.93
CA GLU A 89 -17.46 -28.07 14.98
C GLU A 89 -15.98 -28.37 14.74
N GLU A 90 -15.63 -28.53 13.46
CA GLU A 90 -14.25 -28.71 13.00
C GLU A 90 -13.81 -27.54 12.13
N HIS A 91 -12.51 -27.46 11.87
CA HIS A 91 -11.96 -26.41 11.02
C HIS A 91 -10.83 -26.91 10.14
N ILE A 92 -10.81 -26.43 8.90
CA ILE A 92 -9.68 -26.59 7.98
C ILE A 92 -9.09 -25.23 7.62
N SER A 93 -7.85 -25.24 7.16
CA SER A 93 -7.20 -24.06 6.58
C SER A 93 -6.74 -24.36 5.17
N VAL A 94 -7.15 -23.52 4.22
CA VAL A 94 -6.80 -23.67 2.80
C VAL A 94 -6.13 -22.40 2.31
N ASN A 95 -5.03 -22.56 1.58
CA ASN A 95 -4.27 -21.45 1.03
C ASN A 95 -4.59 -21.30 -0.46
N VAL A 96 -4.57 -20.06 -0.95
CA VAL A 96 -4.58 -19.79 -2.39
C VAL A 96 -3.18 -20.09 -2.92
N PRO A 97 -3.04 -21.03 -3.87
CA PRO A 97 -1.73 -21.33 -4.44
C PRO A 97 -1.34 -20.27 -5.50
N GLU A 98 -0.04 -20.11 -5.72
CA GLU A 98 0.49 -19.14 -6.70
C GLU A 98 0.09 -19.48 -8.14
N ASP A 99 -0.14 -20.76 -8.45
CA ASP A 99 -0.58 -21.27 -9.75
C ASP A 99 -2.11 -21.38 -9.88
N ALA A 100 -2.87 -20.72 -8.99
CA ALA A 100 -4.32 -20.69 -9.08
C ALA A 100 -4.79 -20.21 -10.46
N LYS A 101 -5.79 -20.89 -11.02
CA LYS A 101 -6.31 -20.55 -12.33
C LYS A 101 -7.08 -19.23 -12.24
N VAL A 102 -6.58 -18.23 -12.95
CA VAL A 102 -7.15 -16.88 -13.00
C VAL A 102 -8.18 -16.79 -14.11
N LYS A 103 -9.34 -16.24 -13.76
CA LYS A 103 -10.36 -15.74 -14.69
C LYS A 103 -10.82 -14.38 -14.21
N GLY A 104 -11.55 -13.67 -15.06
CA GLY A 104 -12.11 -12.39 -14.66
C GLY A 104 -12.71 -11.63 -15.81
N ARG A 105 -13.16 -10.44 -15.49
CA ARG A 105 -13.65 -9.45 -16.45
C ARG A 105 -13.22 -8.07 -16.00
N CYS A 106 -12.88 -7.24 -16.98
CA CYS A 106 -12.68 -5.82 -16.76
C CYS A 106 -14.02 -5.11 -16.53
N GLY A 107 -13.98 -4.05 -15.74
CA GLY A 107 -15.15 -3.22 -15.50
C GLY A 107 -15.59 -2.49 -16.77
N THR A 108 -16.90 -2.32 -16.93
CA THR A 108 -17.52 -1.43 -17.91
C THR A 108 -18.54 -0.55 -17.17
N PHE A 109 -19.20 0.38 -17.85
CA PHE A 109 -20.17 1.27 -17.20
C PHE A 109 -21.28 0.54 -16.42
N ASP A 110 -21.75 -0.60 -16.93
CA ASP A 110 -22.86 -1.36 -16.34
C ASP A 110 -22.43 -2.59 -15.53
N ARG A 111 -21.12 -2.79 -15.34
CA ARG A 111 -20.57 -4.07 -14.90
C ARG A 111 -19.26 -3.89 -14.15
N GLU A 112 -19.23 -4.38 -12.93
CA GLU A 112 -18.08 -4.32 -12.01
C GLU A 112 -16.91 -5.19 -12.50
N PRO A 113 -15.64 -4.77 -12.32
CA PRO A 113 -14.50 -5.67 -12.47
C PRO A 113 -14.60 -6.85 -11.51
N LEU A 114 -14.23 -8.03 -12.00
CA LEU A 114 -14.28 -9.27 -11.22
C LEU A 114 -13.00 -10.06 -11.45
N LEU A 115 -12.37 -10.48 -10.36
CA LEU A 115 -11.27 -11.43 -10.33
C LEU A 115 -11.78 -12.76 -9.77
N GLU A 116 -11.61 -13.84 -10.52
CA GLU A 116 -11.92 -15.21 -10.10
C GLU A 116 -10.61 -16.01 -10.02
N LEU A 117 -10.32 -16.57 -8.84
CA LEU A 117 -9.25 -17.53 -8.65
C LEU A 117 -9.85 -18.91 -8.37
N SER A 118 -9.35 -19.94 -9.04
CA SER A 118 -9.86 -21.30 -8.86
C SER A 118 -8.72 -22.30 -8.64
N TRP A 119 -8.85 -23.11 -7.58
CA TRP A 119 -7.85 -24.11 -7.18
C TRP A 119 -8.52 -25.23 -6.37
N THR A 120 -8.07 -26.49 -6.52
CA THR A 120 -8.41 -27.65 -5.66
C THR A 120 -9.84 -27.76 -5.08
N GLY A 121 -10.87 -27.41 -5.87
CA GLY A 121 -12.29 -27.46 -5.42
C GLY A 121 -12.81 -26.20 -4.73
N PHE A 122 -12.00 -25.14 -4.69
CA PHE A 122 -12.28 -23.82 -4.18
C PHE A 122 -12.33 -22.81 -5.34
N ARG A 123 -13.20 -21.80 -5.20
CA ARG A 123 -13.23 -20.63 -6.06
C ARG A 123 -13.39 -19.37 -5.24
N LEU A 124 -12.51 -18.41 -5.44
CA LEU A 124 -12.56 -17.08 -4.83
C LEU A 124 -12.99 -16.08 -5.89
N PHE A 125 -13.99 -15.28 -5.58
CA PHE A 125 -14.43 -14.15 -6.38
C PHE A 125 -14.15 -12.87 -5.60
N MET A 126 -13.57 -11.88 -6.27
CA MET A 126 -13.38 -10.53 -5.75
C MET A 126 -13.98 -9.56 -6.76
N ALA A 127 -15.05 -8.89 -6.36
CA ALA A 127 -15.72 -7.85 -7.15
C ALA A 127 -15.28 -6.48 -6.64
N PHE A 128 -14.98 -5.57 -7.56
CA PHE A 128 -14.53 -4.22 -7.24
C PHE A 128 -15.52 -3.19 -7.76
N THR A 129 -15.58 -2.02 -7.13
CA THR A 129 -16.44 -0.94 -7.57
C THR A 129 -15.71 0.39 -7.47
N VAL A 130 -16.23 1.40 -8.16
CA VAL A 130 -15.81 2.79 -7.99
C VAL A 130 -16.86 3.49 -7.15
N VAL A 131 -16.42 4.16 -6.09
CA VAL A 131 -17.28 4.99 -5.25
C VAL A 131 -17.70 6.22 -6.05
N ASN A 132 -19.01 6.48 -6.10
CA ASN A 132 -19.62 7.60 -6.84
C ASN A 132 -19.24 7.68 -8.34
N PRO A 133 -19.53 6.64 -9.14
CA PRO A 133 -19.04 6.54 -10.52
C PRO A 133 -19.58 7.63 -11.47
N LYS A 134 -20.63 8.37 -11.07
CA LYS A 134 -21.33 9.37 -11.88
C LYS A 134 -20.83 10.80 -11.73
N GLU A 135 -20.08 11.10 -10.67
CA GLU A 135 -19.61 12.46 -10.37
C GLU A 135 -18.13 12.60 -10.66
N LYS A 136 -17.32 11.87 -9.89
CA LYS A 136 -15.87 11.88 -9.99
C LYS A 136 -15.36 10.53 -9.49
N GLN A 137 -14.68 9.78 -10.36
CA GLN A 137 -14.07 8.51 -9.99
C GLN A 137 -12.87 8.78 -9.07
N ASP A 138 -13.15 8.96 -7.79
CA ASP A 138 -12.12 9.34 -6.83
C ASP A 138 -11.47 8.11 -6.18
N THR A 139 -12.26 7.09 -5.88
CA THR A 139 -11.83 5.92 -5.09
C THR A 139 -12.44 4.64 -5.64
N TRP A 140 -11.64 3.60 -5.82
CA TRP A 140 -12.12 2.24 -6.03
C TRP A 140 -11.96 1.41 -4.75
N GLU A 141 -12.83 0.43 -4.57
CA GLU A 141 -12.85 -0.44 -3.39
C GLU A 141 -13.31 -1.85 -3.76
N LEU A 142 -13.07 -2.78 -2.85
CA LEU A 142 -13.63 -4.13 -2.94
C LEU A 142 -15.10 -4.07 -2.53
N LEU A 143 -15.98 -4.40 -3.48
CA LEU A 143 -17.42 -4.49 -3.27
C LEU A 143 -17.78 -5.77 -2.52
N SER A 144 -17.23 -6.90 -2.95
CA SER A 144 -17.48 -8.18 -2.28
C SER A 144 -16.36 -9.17 -2.53
N MET A 145 -16.13 -10.03 -1.54
CA MET A 145 -15.31 -11.22 -1.68
C MET A 145 -16.15 -12.45 -1.34
N GLU A 146 -16.19 -13.41 -2.26
CA GLU A 146 -16.98 -14.64 -2.11
C GLU A 146 -16.10 -15.87 -2.27
N LEU A 147 -16.23 -16.82 -1.35
CA LEU A 147 -15.56 -18.12 -1.41
C LEU A 147 -16.60 -19.22 -1.63
N LEU A 148 -16.43 -19.97 -2.71
CA LEU A 148 -17.20 -21.16 -3.02
C LEU A 148 -16.33 -22.39 -2.73
N TYR A 149 -16.89 -23.33 -1.98
CA TYR A 149 -16.25 -24.60 -1.65
C TYR A 149 -17.28 -25.72 -1.59
N ASP A 150 -16.83 -26.97 -1.70
CA ASP A 150 -17.70 -28.15 -1.60
C ASP A 150 -17.29 -29.01 -0.41
N THR A 151 -18.20 -29.20 0.54
CA THR A 151 -17.95 -30.04 1.71
C THR A 151 -18.02 -31.54 1.40
N THR A 152 -18.27 -31.94 0.15
CA THR A 152 -18.02 -33.32 -0.32
C THR A 152 -16.53 -33.61 -0.52
N ASN A 153 -15.67 -32.58 -0.54
CA ASN A 153 -14.24 -32.75 -0.75
C ASN A 153 -13.63 -33.52 0.45
N PRO A 154 -12.70 -34.47 0.22
CA PRO A 154 -12.01 -35.20 1.29
C PRO A 154 -11.34 -34.36 2.38
N LEU A 155 -11.12 -33.06 2.13
CA LEU A 155 -10.65 -32.10 3.13
C LEU A 155 -11.65 -31.87 4.27
N PHE A 156 -12.93 -32.17 4.07
CA PHE A 156 -14.01 -31.97 5.05
C PHE A 156 -14.48 -33.31 5.60
N ASP A 157 -13.59 -34.01 6.32
CA ASP A 157 -13.92 -35.30 6.91
C ASP A 157 -15.04 -35.17 7.95
N GLY A 158 -15.93 -36.16 7.99
CA GLY A 158 -17.06 -36.17 8.93
C GLY A 158 -18.10 -35.05 8.76
N ALA A 159 -18.03 -34.23 7.71
CA ALA A 159 -18.96 -33.11 7.52
C ALA A 159 -20.43 -33.56 7.46
N THR A 160 -21.27 -32.96 8.29
CA THR A 160 -22.70 -33.33 8.38
C THR A 160 -23.56 -32.59 7.35
N ASN A 161 -23.17 -31.37 7.00
CA ASN A 161 -23.87 -30.52 6.04
C ASN A 161 -23.17 -30.52 4.67
N VAL A 162 -23.25 -31.68 3.99
CA VAL A 162 -22.54 -31.95 2.73
C VAL A 162 -23.10 -31.14 1.56
N GLY A 163 -22.21 -30.65 0.68
CA GLY A 163 -22.52 -30.01 -0.60
C GLY A 163 -21.85 -28.66 -0.79
N LYS A 164 -22.22 -27.98 -1.88
CA LYS A 164 -21.67 -26.67 -2.25
C LYS A 164 -22.08 -25.59 -1.25
N LYS A 165 -21.10 -24.85 -0.76
CA LYS A 165 -21.27 -23.71 0.13
C LYS A 165 -20.72 -22.46 -0.53
N THR A 166 -21.39 -21.34 -0.25
CA THR A 166 -20.98 -20.01 -0.66
C THR A 166 -20.97 -19.13 0.58
N VAL A 167 -19.85 -18.46 0.82
CA VAL A 167 -19.73 -17.46 1.88
C VAL A 167 -19.26 -16.16 1.27
N ARG A 168 -19.71 -15.03 1.82
CA ARG A 168 -19.39 -13.70 1.31
C ARG A 168 -19.04 -12.72 2.42
N THR A 169 -18.29 -11.68 2.10
CA THR A 169 -18.10 -10.53 2.99
C THR A 169 -19.40 -9.74 3.12
N LEU A 170 -19.60 -9.12 4.29
CA LEU A 170 -20.72 -8.20 4.54
C LEU A 170 -20.26 -6.73 4.67
N GLU A 171 -18.96 -6.52 4.85
CA GLU A 171 -18.36 -5.19 4.93
C GLU A 171 -18.04 -4.70 3.52
N ASP A 172 -18.52 -3.50 3.22
CA ASP A 172 -18.16 -2.74 2.03
C ASP A 172 -16.94 -1.85 2.34
N GLY A 173 -16.27 -1.33 1.30
CA GLY A 173 -15.17 -0.38 1.48
C GLY A 173 -13.81 -0.99 1.85
N LEU A 174 -13.68 -2.31 1.77
CA LEU A 174 -12.38 -2.97 1.93
C LEU A 174 -11.44 -2.53 0.80
N PHE A 175 -10.16 -2.31 1.15
CA PHE A 175 -9.11 -1.94 0.19
C PHE A 175 -9.37 -0.63 -0.59
N ALA A 176 -10.16 0.28 -0.03
CA ALA A 176 -10.45 1.58 -0.63
C ALA A 176 -9.17 2.36 -1.00
N THR A 177 -9.04 2.72 -2.27
CA THR A 177 -7.83 3.28 -2.87
C THR A 177 -8.18 4.33 -3.91
N GLN A 178 -7.40 5.41 -3.96
CA GLN A 178 -7.61 6.45 -4.96
C GLN A 178 -7.46 5.91 -6.39
N TYR A 179 -8.27 6.43 -7.30
CA TYR A 179 -8.18 6.09 -8.72
C TYR A 179 -6.78 6.43 -9.28
N GLY A 180 -6.25 5.56 -10.14
CA GLY A 180 -4.89 5.69 -10.70
C GLY A 180 -3.75 5.31 -9.74
N LYS A 181 -4.07 4.86 -8.52
CA LYS A 181 -3.11 4.29 -7.56
C LYS A 181 -3.39 2.80 -7.32
N SER A 182 -2.34 2.11 -6.88
CA SER A 182 -2.43 0.73 -6.39
C SER A 182 -2.62 0.73 -4.86
N TYR A 183 -3.23 -0.30 -4.32
CA TYR A 183 -3.33 -0.54 -2.88
C TYR A 183 -2.16 -1.41 -2.44
N PHE A 184 -1.51 -1.07 -1.32
CA PHE A 184 -0.52 -1.94 -0.70
C PHE A 184 -0.76 -2.08 0.81
N CYS A 185 -0.86 -3.32 1.29
CA CYS A 185 -0.96 -3.62 2.72
C CYS A 185 -0.23 -4.92 3.07
N PRO A 186 0.80 -4.88 3.94
CA PRO A 186 1.57 -6.08 4.29
C PRO A 186 0.74 -7.08 5.12
N SER A 187 -0.13 -6.59 6.01
CA SER A 187 -0.93 -7.43 6.90
C SER A 187 -2.28 -6.74 7.21
N PRO A 188 -3.28 -6.85 6.31
CA PRO A 188 -4.62 -6.35 6.58
C PRO A 188 -5.30 -7.12 7.71
N ASP A 189 -6.40 -6.57 8.21
CA ASP A 189 -7.24 -7.24 9.20
C ASP A 189 -7.85 -8.55 8.68
N VAL A 190 -8.21 -9.43 9.62
CA VAL A 190 -8.85 -10.72 9.30
C VAL A 190 -10.26 -10.44 8.82
N ILE A 191 -10.58 -10.85 7.59
CA ILE A 191 -11.87 -10.58 6.95
C ILE A 191 -12.84 -11.72 7.27
N PRO A 192 -13.91 -11.48 8.05
CA PRO A 192 -14.93 -12.49 8.30
C PRO A 192 -15.84 -12.66 7.07
N MET A 193 -16.17 -13.90 6.73
CA MET A 193 -17.10 -14.23 5.66
C MET A 193 -18.26 -15.07 6.20
N TYR A 194 -19.44 -14.79 5.67
CA TYR A 194 -20.71 -15.24 6.22
C TYR A 194 -21.50 -16.06 5.19
N ASN A 195 -22.27 -17.04 5.66
CA ASN A 195 -23.21 -17.78 4.81
C ASN A 195 -24.48 -16.93 4.52
N SER A 196 -25.43 -17.52 3.79
CA SER A 196 -26.72 -16.87 3.50
C SER A 196 -27.54 -16.55 4.76
N GLU A 197 -27.32 -17.26 5.86
CA GLU A 197 -27.98 -17.07 7.17
C GLU A 197 -27.25 -16.07 8.07
N LYS A 198 -26.20 -15.41 7.54
CA LYS A 198 -25.33 -14.46 8.26
C LYS A 198 -24.56 -15.09 9.42
N GLU A 199 -24.35 -16.39 9.39
CA GLU A 199 -23.45 -17.09 10.30
C GLU A 199 -22.02 -16.98 9.78
N LYS A 200 -21.09 -16.69 10.69
CA LYS A 200 -19.67 -16.56 10.37
C LYS A 200 -19.06 -17.95 10.20
N MET A 201 -18.77 -18.32 8.96
CA MET A 201 -18.24 -19.65 8.62
C MET A 201 -16.75 -19.63 8.28
N VAL A 202 -16.24 -18.51 7.77
CA VAL A 202 -14.86 -18.43 7.27
C VAL A 202 -14.16 -17.18 7.76
N LEU A 203 -12.88 -17.32 8.09
CA LEU A 203 -11.98 -16.21 8.37
C LEU A 203 -10.90 -16.18 7.28
N ALA A 204 -10.91 -15.14 6.46
CA ALA A 204 -9.89 -14.91 5.44
C ALA A 204 -8.74 -14.09 6.03
N ARG A 205 -7.51 -14.57 5.85
CA ARG A 205 -6.28 -13.86 6.20
C ARG A 205 -5.48 -13.64 4.95
N MET A 206 -5.20 -12.37 4.64
CA MET A 206 -4.38 -11.97 3.51
C MET A 206 -3.06 -11.38 4.01
N LYS A 207 -2.01 -11.48 3.20
CA LYS A 207 -0.67 -10.95 3.43
C LYS A 207 -0.11 -10.37 2.15
N ASP A 208 0.73 -9.35 2.28
CA ASP A 208 1.42 -8.67 1.17
C ASP A 208 0.47 -8.34 0.02
N VAL A 209 -0.66 -7.74 0.39
CA VAL A 209 -1.75 -7.40 -0.52
C VAL A 209 -1.35 -6.20 -1.35
N HIS A 210 -1.04 -6.43 -2.62
CA HIS A 210 -0.80 -5.41 -3.64
C HIS A 210 -1.86 -5.54 -4.72
N LEU A 211 -2.82 -4.61 -4.76
CA LEU A 211 -3.96 -4.65 -5.68
C LEU A 211 -3.97 -3.40 -6.55
N GLN A 212 -4.23 -3.57 -7.84
CA GLN A 212 -4.59 -2.45 -8.70
C GLN A 212 -5.74 -2.85 -9.59
N VAL A 213 -6.78 -2.03 -9.54
CA VAL A 213 -7.98 -2.18 -10.33
C VAL A 213 -8.14 -0.88 -11.11
N TYR A 214 -8.48 -1.00 -12.39
CA TYR A 214 -8.52 0.12 -13.32
C TYR A 214 -7.13 0.77 -13.56
N ASP A 215 -7.01 1.46 -14.69
CA ASP A 215 -5.82 2.26 -15.06
C ASP A 215 -4.46 1.55 -14.83
N VAL A 216 -4.38 0.25 -15.16
CA VAL A 216 -3.10 -0.47 -15.14
C VAL A 216 -2.35 -0.10 -16.42
N GLN A 217 -1.19 0.54 -16.25
CA GLN A 217 -0.37 1.00 -17.38
C GLN A 217 0.82 0.07 -17.58
N MET A 218 1.01 -0.40 -18.81
CA MET A 218 2.14 -1.25 -19.22
C MET A 218 2.29 -2.53 -18.37
N GLY A 219 1.18 -3.08 -17.88
CA GLY A 219 1.18 -4.24 -17.00
C GLY A 219 1.91 -4.07 -15.66
N LYS A 220 2.11 -2.83 -15.19
CA LYS A 220 2.82 -2.55 -13.93
C LYS A 220 1.92 -1.90 -12.90
N PHE A 221 2.29 -2.08 -11.64
CA PHE A 221 1.67 -1.36 -10.54
C PHE A 221 2.05 0.14 -10.59
N SER A 222 1.03 0.98 -10.45
CA SER A 222 1.13 2.43 -10.23
C SER A 222 1.60 2.72 -8.79
N PRO A 223 1.93 3.99 -8.46
CA PRO A 223 2.29 4.36 -7.10
C PRO A 223 1.25 3.85 -6.10
N PHE A 224 1.71 3.22 -5.03
CA PHE A 224 0.83 2.56 -4.08
C PHE A 224 0.36 3.51 -2.96
N GLN A 225 -0.88 3.35 -2.54
CA GLN A 225 -1.47 3.90 -1.33
C GLN A 225 -1.42 2.81 -0.25
N ARG A 226 -0.92 3.16 0.92
CA ARG A 226 -0.79 2.24 2.05
C ARG A 226 -2.10 2.14 2.83
N CYS A 227 -2.38 0.95 3.39
CA CYS A 227 -3.44 0.79 4.39
C CYS A 227 -3.17 1.60 5.67
N SER A 228 -4.21 2.03 6.37
CA SER A 228 -4.10 2.81 7.62
C SER A 228 -3.80 1.96 8.85
N LEU A 229 -4.23 0.69 8.83
CA LEU A 229 -4.09 -0.26 9.91
C LEU A 229 -3.40 -1.53 9.40
N VAL A 230 -2.45 -2.04 10.19
CA VAL A 230 -1.82 -3.34 9.96
C VAL A 230 -1.90 -4.18 11.21
N ARG A 231 -1.90 -5.50 11.06
CA ARG A 231 -1.90 -6.43 12.18
C ARG A 231 -0.53 -7.10 12.33
N ILE A 232 0.33 -6.52 13.15
CA ILE A 232 1.67 -7.04 13.46
C ILE A 232 1.61 -7.69 14.85
N GLY A 233 2.05 -8.95 14.98
CA GLY A 233 2.01 -9.66 16.27
C GLY A 233 0.60 -9.94 16.84
N GLY A 234 -0.46 -9.75 16.06
CA GLY A 234 -1.86 -10.01 16.45
C GLY A 234 -2.63 -8.80 16.98
N LEU A 235 -1.96 -7.65 17.18
CA LEU A 235 -2.56 -6.39 17.60
C LEU A 235 -2.73 -5.45 16.39
N PRO A 236 -3.83 -4.69 16.27
CA PRO A 236 -3.96 -3.64 15.26
C PRO A 236 -3.04 -2.47 15.60
N GLU A 237 -2.13 -2.13 14.69
CA GLU A 237 -1.21 -1.01 14.79
C GLU A 237 -1.47 -0.04 13.64
N PRO A 238 -1.44 1.29 13.88
CA PRO A 238 -1.50 2.26 12.80
C PRO A 238 -0.27 2.08 11.92
N PHE A 239 -0.49 1.80 10.64
CA PHE A 239 0.59 1.75 9.67
C PHE A 239 0.93 3.18 9.30
N ALA A 240 2.13 3.62 9.70
CA ALA A 240 2.58 5.00 9.49
C ALA A 240 2.39 5.38 8.01
N GLN A 241 1.45 6.31 7.79
CA GLN A 241 1.32 7.02 6.53
C GLN A 241 2.54 7.93 6.37
N ASP A 242 2.83 8.39 5.16
CA ASP A 242 3.93 9.33 4.90
C ASP A 242 3.62 10.70 5.52
N GLU A 243 3.73 10.79 6.84
CA GLU A 243 3.66 12.02 7.66
C GLU A 243 4.97 12.82 7.60
N THR A 244 5.90 12.40 6.73
CA THR A 244 7.17 13.08 6.47
C THR A 244 6.94 14.52 6.02
N VAL A 245 5.87 14.78 5.26
CA VAL A 245 5.55 16.12 4.76
C VAL A 245 5.17 17.10 5.88
N PRO A 246 4.12 16.88 6.69
CA PRO A 246 3.76 17.81 7.77
C PRO A 246 4.86 17.96 8.83
N ILE A 247 5.61 16.89 9.13
CA ILE A 247 6.72 16.95 10.09
C ILE A 247 7.88 17.81 9.53
N ALA A 248 8.25 17.62 8.26
CA ALA A 248 9.28 18.43 7.62
C ALA A 248 8.86 19.91 7.53
N VAL A 249 7.61 20.19 7.16
CA VAL A 249 7.09 21.56 7.07
C VAL A 249 7.00 22.20 8.46
N GLY A 250 6.55 21.47 9.48
CA GLY A 250 6.49 21.98 10.86
C GLY A 250 7.88 22.29 11.44
N SER A 251 8.85 21.42 11.19
CA SER A 251 10.24 21.58 11.63
C SER A 251 10.91 22.79 10.95
N THR A 252 10.80 22.91 9.63
CA THR A 252 11.38 24.03 8.87
C THR A 252 10.78 25.38 9.28
N LEU A 253 9.46 25.44 9.50
CA LEU A 253 8.79 26.65 9.96
C LEU A 253 9.26 27.08 11.37
N ALA A 254 9.44 26.12 12.29
CA ALA A 254 9.92 26.40 13.64
C ALA A 254 11.35 26.96 13.64
N VAL A 255 12.25 26.37 12.86
CA VAL A 255 13.64 26.85 12.72
C VAL A 255 13.67 28.26 12.13
N MET A 256 12.89 28.54 11.08
CA MET A 256 12.81 29.87 10.48
C MET A 256 12.28 30.93 11.46
N ALA A 257 11.26 30.61 12.24
CA ALA A 257 10.72 31.52 13.26
C ALA A 257 11.78 31.87 14.32
N VAL A 258 12.55 30.88 14.78
CA VAL A 258 13.63 31.10 15.76
C VAL A 258 14.73 32.00 15.18
N LEU A 259 15.14 31.78 13.93
CA LEU A 259 16.15 32.61 13.26
C LEU A 259 15.70 34.06 13.12
N VAL A 260 14.43 34.31 12.81
CA VAL A 260 13.87 35.66 12.74
C VAL A 260 13.91 36.35 14.11
N VAL A 261 13.52 35.64 15.18
CA VAL A 261 13.53 36.19 16.55
C VAL A 261 14.96 36.49 17.03
N ILE A 262 15.91 35.58 16.80
CA ILE A 262 17.31 35.78 17.15
C ILE A 262 17.89 36.94 16.32
N GLY A 263 17.64 36.96 15.01
CA GLY A 263 18.09 38.03 14.13
C GLY A 263 17.56 39.40 14.57
N TYR A 264 16.28 39.49 14.92
CA TYR A 264 15.68 40.70 15.46
C TYR A 264 16.28 41.11 16.81
N ALA A 265 16.50 40.16 17.72
CA ALA A 265 17.12 40.43 19.03
C ALA A 265 18.55 40.95 18.88
N LEU A 266 19.36 40.34 17.99
CA LEU A 266 20.72 40.80 17.70
C LEU A 266 20.71 42.17 17.03
N TRP A 267 19.85 42.39 16.04
CA TRP A 267 19.72 43.69 15.38
C TRP A 267 19.33 44.79 16.36
N ARG A 268 18.32 44.54 17.22
CA ARG A 268 17.89 45.47 18.26
C ARG A 268 19.03 45.78 19.25
N ASN A 269 19.77 44.76 19.70
CA ASN A 269 20.91 44.95 20.60
C ASN A 269 22.06 45.75 19.97
N LEU A 270 22.29 45.60 18.66
CA LEU A 270 23.30 46.39 17.96
C LEU A 270 22.83 47.82 17.68
N ALA A 271 21.55 48.02 17.37
CA ALA A 271 20.98 49.35 17.13
C ALA A 271 20.96 50.19 18.41
N THR A 272 20.61 49.61 19.56
CA THR A 272 20.68 50.32 20.85
C THR A 272 22.11 50.69 21.23
N ARG A 273 23.09 49.82 20.95
CA ARG A 273 24.51 50.15 21.17
C ARG A 273 25.00 51.28 20.29
N LYS A 274 24.58 51.36 19.03
CA LYS A 274 24.95 52.50 18.15
C LYS A 274 24.43 53.84 18.68
N ALA A 275 23.25 53.86 19.30
CA ALA A 275 22.67 55.09 19.88
C ALA A 275 23.46 55.65 21.09
N ASP A 276 24.17 54.80 21.84
CA ASP A 276 25.05 55.25 22.94
C ASP A 276 26.38 55.83 22.44
N TYR A 277 26.84 55.48 21.24
CA TYR A 277 28.09 56.02 20.67
C TYR A 277 27.92 57.41 20.03
N ASP A 278 26.75 57.73 19.45
CA ASP A 278 26.48 59.05 18.86
C ASP A 278 26.24 60.17 19.90
N PHE A 279 26.20 59.86 21.19
CA PHE A 279 26.04 60.83 22.29
C PHE A 279 27.36 61.18 23.01
N MET A 280 28.51 60.70 22.50
CA MET A 280 29.83 60.90 23.11
C MET A 280 30.82 61.73 22.26
N GLU A 281 30.36 62.41 21.21
CA GLU A 281 31.10 63.48 20.52
C GLU A 281 30.46 64.87 20.72
#